data_AF-A0A354M127-F1
#
_entry.id   AF-A0A354M127-F1
#
_cell.length_a   1.000
_cell.length_b   1.000
_cell.length_c   1.000
_cell.angle_alpha   90.00
_cell.angle_beta   90.00
_cell.angle_gamma   90.00
#
_symmetry.space_group_name_H-M   'P 1'
#
loop_
_entity.id
_entity.type
_entity.pdbx_description
1 polymer ?
#
loop_
_entity_poly.entity_id
_entity_poly.type
_entity_poly.pdbx_seq_one_letter_code
_entity_poly.pdbx_strand_id
1 'polypeptide(L)'
;LELTADKGTFNLVVCHRYGKVRYINHIATLLYRNRLDIEGWLWNFRLMKVYPTSESKSAEDSYTGTGSGFALSSDGYIATCNHVTEDAKHIQVTGINGDFTRFYNAQVILSDPMTDLSVIKVNDPEFKTLGKVNYDLRTDVPVEGEPCYAIGYPRADLLGDNVKVTNGIISAVNAGKAGPVFCQISVPVTYGNSGGPLIDGNGNVLGIISAGYGDKAGYMANLAVKASYLKLLLESDPVLRKLTFKPILVKRSLTEIVRQVKDNVYLIKVSNSEPESSKNNIVTDKSINSIPRPELQDNGNRVSVLNEVKEKHRSGNYEDAVNILSEELQKDSLWADAYYFRALCYSALGRQNEAILDYDSVLKYHKGKSTNYSLSEIYQNKSICQAFVGAYNGALETIDKAIIADESDAKSYEVRGCIYYYLRDYGKCIDDLSRTIEKGNRITTAYYFRALAKFALKDFAGARSDMEQAASMGDEDAAQWLERYR
;
A
#
# COMPACT_ATOMS: atom_id res chain seq x y z
N LEU A 1 -17.82 -8.10 24.69
CA LEU A 1 -19.18 -7.79 25.18
C LEU A 1 -19.02 -7.25 26.57
N GLU A 2 -19.58 -6.08 26.85
CA GLU A 2 -19.54 -5.48 28.18
C GLU A 2 -20.98 -5.09 28.56
N LEU A 3 -21.44 -5.55 29.74
CA LEU A 3 -22.79 -5.30 30.24
C LEU A 3 -22.66 -4.52 31.55
N THR A 4 -23.32 -3.36 31.62
CA THR A 4 -23.37 -2.51 32.82
C THR A 4 -24.81 -2.07 33.07
N ALA A 5 -25.18 -1.85 34.33
CA ALA A 5 -26.52 -1.42 34.73
C ALA A 5 -26.41 -0.11 35.51
N ASP A 6 -27.20 0.91 35.11
CA ASP A 6 -27.28 2.18 35.82
C ASP A 6 -28.70 2.77 35.73
N LYS A 7 -29.23 3.24 36.87
CA LYS A 7 -30.51 3.95 37.04
C LYS A 7 -31.65 3.49 36.10
N GLY A 8 -32.09 2.23 36.21
CA GLY A 8 -33.22 1.78 35.41
C GLY A 8 -32.89 1.41 33.97
N THR A 9 -31.61 1.38 33.57
CA THR A 9 -31.18 1.07 32.20
C THR A 9 -30.08 0.00 32.19
N PHE A 10 -30.24 -1.02 31.34
CA PHE A 10 -29.16 -1.96 31.02
C PHE A 10 -28.42 -1.50 29.77
N ASN A 11 -27.12 -1.27 29.90
CA ASN A 11 -26.23 -0.89 28.81
C ASN A 11 -25.45 -2.11 28.33
N LEU A 12 -25.68 -2.53 27.09
CA LEU A 12 -24.92 -3.61 26.46
C LEU A 12 -24.05 -3.05 25.33
N VAL A 13 -22.74 -3.19 25.49
CA VAL A 13 -21.75 -2.82 24.47
C VAL A 13 -21.30 -4.05 23.71
N VAL A 14 -21.59 -4.06 22.40
CA VAL A 14 -21.23 -5.15 21.50
C VAL A 14 -20.16 -4.65 20.52
N CYS A 15 -18.97 -5.25 20.60
CA CYS A 15 -17.88 -5.00 19.65
C CYS A 15 -18.01 -5.95 18.46
N HIS A 16 -18.06 -5.43 17.23
CA HIS A 16 -18.26 -6.25 16.03
C HIS A 16 -17.35 -5.82 14.86
N ARG A 17 -17.00 -6.79 13.99
CA ARG A 17 -16.05 -6.64 12.86
C ARG A 17 -16.72 -6.32 11.51
N TYR A 18 -18.01 -6.60 11.30
CA TYR A 18 -18.67 -6.52 9.97
C TYR A 18 -20.09 -5.93 10.02
N GLY A 19 -20.21 -4.65 10.37
CA GLY A 19 -21.50 -3.93 10.57
C GLY A 19 -22.69 -4.39 9.70
N LYS A 20 -23.45 -5.38 10.17
CA LYS A 20 -24.72 -5.80 9.59
C LYS A 20 -25.80 -5.85 10.67
N VAL A 21 -26.89 -5.10 10.43
CA VAL A 21 -28.08 -4.94 11.30
C VAL A 21 -28.72 -6.28 11.72
N ARG A 22 -28.51 -7.37 10.97
CA ARG A 22 -29.03 -8.72 11.30
C ARG A 22 -28.64 -9.25 12.69
N TYR A 23 -27.48 -8.86 13.23
CA TYR A 23 -27.03 -9.33 14.55
C TYR A 23 -27.78 -8.67 15.71
N ILE A 24 -28.25 -7.42 15.54
CA ILE A 24 -29.02 -6.70 16.56
C ILE A 24 -30.38 -7.37 16.76
N ASN A 25 -31.06 -7.72 15.67
CA ASN A 25 -32.34 -8.44 15.74
C ASN A 25 -32.16 -9.83 16.38
N HIS A 26 -31.04 -10.51 16.14
CA HIS A 26 -30.78 -11.82 16.75
C HIS A 26 -30.52 -11.73 18.26
N ILE A 27 -29.74 -10.75 18.71
CA ILE A 27 -29.48 -10.49 20.14
C ILE A 27 -30.74 -10.00 20.86
N ALA A 28 -31.50 -9.08 20.26
CA ALA A 28 -32.78 -8.62 20.80
C ALA A 28 -33.81 -9.78 20.90
N THR A 29 -33.84 -10.67 19.91
CA THR A 29 -34.69 -11.87 19.94
C THR A 29 -34.26 -12.86 21.03
N LEU A 30 -32.96 -13.02 21.27
CA LEU A 30 -32.43 -13.87 22.34
C LEU A 30 -32.70 -13.29 23.74
N LEU A 31 -32.64 -11.97 23.91
CA LEU A 31 -32.96 -11.29 25.18
C LEU A 31 -34.47 -11.36 25.49
N TYR A 32 -35.32 -11.13 24.47
CA TYR A 32 -36.77 -11.25 24.57
C TYR A 32 -37.22 -12.70 24.84
N ARG A 33 -36.65 -13.69 24.14
CA ARG A 33 -36.96 -15.12 24.35
C ARG A 33 -36.56 -15.64 25.73
N ASN A 34 -35.52 -15.09 26.35
CA ASN A 34 -35.08 -15.47 27.68
C ASN A 34 -35.73 -14.65 28.82
N ARG A 35 -36.75 -13.84 28.51
CA ARG A 35 -37.50 -12.99 29.46
C ARG A 35 -36.62 -12.19 30.44
N LEU A 36 -35.58 -11.54 29.92
CA LEU A 36 -34.76 -10.59 30.69
C LEU A 36 -35.36 -9.16 30.70
N ASP A 37 -36.63 -9.00 30.31
CA ASP A 37 -37.38 -7.75 30.51
C ASP A 37 -37.81 -7.66 31.97
N ILE A 38 -37.12 -6.79 32.72
CA ILE A 38 -37.58 -6.31 34.02
C ILE A 38 -38.50 -5.12 33.75
N GLU A 39 -39.78 -5.21 34.13
CA GLU A 39 -40.76 -4.14 33.92
C GLU A 39 -40.22 -2.80 34.44
N GLY A 40 -40.23 -1.79 33.56
CA GLY A 40 -39.78 -0.42 33.86
C GLY A 40 -38.31 -0.13 33.56
N TRP A 41 -37.51 -1.11 33.10
CA TRP A 41 -36.12 -0.90 32.70
C TRP A 41 -35.95 -0.79 31.18
N LEU A 42 -35.14 0.17 30.73
CA LEU A 42 -34.84 0.39 29.31
C LEU A 42 -33.53 -0.29 28.90
N TRP A 43 -33.46 -0.82 27.69
CA TRP A 43 -32.21 -1.34 27.13
C TRP A 43 -31.57 -0.30 26.23
N ASN A 44 -30.29 -0.01 26.47
CA ASN A 44 -29.50 0.87 25.62
C ASN A 44 -28.36 0.09 24.97
N PHE A 45 -28.40 -0.02 23.66
CA PHE A 45 -27.43 -0.78 22.87
C PHE A 45 -26.42 0.18 22.23
N ARG A 46 -25.13 -0.01 22.55
CA ARG A 46 -24.05 0.76 21.92
C ARG A 46 -23.16 -0.17 21.12
N LEU A 47 -23.19 -0.06 19.80
CA LEU A 47 -22.22 -0.73 18.93
C LEU A 47 -20.96 0.11 18.81
N MET A 48 -19.83 -0.50 19.14
CA MET A 48 -18.52 0.10 18.88
C MET A 48 -17.86 -0.62 17.70
N LYS A 49 -17.59 0.14 16.65
CA LYS A 49 -16.88 -0.29 15.44
C LYS A 49 -15.37 -0.24 15.74
N VAL A 50 -14.69 -1.38 15.68
CA VAL A 50 -13.31 -1.51 16.23
C VAL A 50 -12.21 -1.26 15.19
N TYR A 51 -12.54 -1.03 13.91
CA TYR A 51 -11.58 -0.63 12.87
C TYR A 51 -12.27 0.21 11.78
N PRO A 52 -11.55 1.07 11.03
CA PRO A 52 -12.11 1.71 9.85
C PRO A 52 -12.32 0.65 8.77
N THR A 53 -13.58 0.32 8.48
CA THR A 53 -13.95 -0.24 7.18
C THR A 53 -14.25 0.94 6.27
N SER A 54 -13.58 1.00 5.12
CA SER A 54 -14.13 1.71 3.97
C SER A 54 -15.51 1.08 3.71
N GLU A 55 -16.57 1.83 3.97
CA GLU A 55 -17.83 1.52 3.32
C GLU A 55 -17.58 1.80 1.85
N SER A 56 -17.41 0.72 1.07
CA SER A 56 -17.48 0.79 -0.37
C SER A 56 -18.90 1.25 -0.75
N LYS A 57 -19.12 2.57 -0.76
CA LYS A 57 -19.94 3.14 -1.81
C LYS A 57 -19.21 2.85 -3.10
N SER A 58 -19.73 1.90 -3.85
CA SER A 58 -19.40 1.64 -5.23
C SER A 58 -19.63 2.91 -6.06
N ALA A 59 -18.59 3.71 -6.20
CA ALA A 59 -18.27 4.37 -7.44
C ALA A 59 -16.96 3.72 -7.90
N GLU A 60 -16.91 3.21 -9.12
CA GLU A 60 -15.65 2.79 -9.74
C GLU A 60 -14.82 4.06 -9.93
N ASP A 61 -14.03 4.38 -8.91
CA ASP A 61 -13.18 5.55 -8.87
C ASP A 61 -12.02 5.38 -9.86
N SER A 62 -12.21 5.91 -11.06
CA SER A 62 -11.31 5.92 -12.22
C SER A 62 -10.03 6.76 -12.03
N TYR A 63 -9.41 6.72 -10.85
CA TYR A 63 -8.16 7.42 -10.58
C TYR A 63 -6.95 6.66 -11.13
N THR A 64 -6.07 7.39 -11.80
CA THR A 64 -4.87 6.89 -12.47
C THR A 64 -3.61 7.07 -11.63
N GLY A 65 -3.66 7.88 -10.55
CA GLY A 65 -2.52 8.12 -9.66
C GLY A 65 -2.91 8.66 -8.28
N THR A 66 -1.99 8.53 -7.32
CA THR A 66 -2.13 9.10 -5.97
C THR A 66 -0.81 9.71 -5.50
N GLY A 67 -0.90 10.70 -4.61
CA GLY A 67 0.25 11.35 -3.98
C GLY A 67 -0.12 11.99 -2.65
N SER A 68 0.87 12.56 -1.98
CA SER A 68 0.68 13.34 -0.76
C SER A 68 0.82 14.83 -1.07
N GLY A 69 0.20 15.67 -0.26
CA GLY A 69 0.43 17.10 -0.28
C GLY A 69 0.27 17.69 1.11
N PHE A 70 0.71 18.93 1.31
CA PHE A 70 0.59 19.62 2.58
C PHE A 70 0.17 21.08 2.43
N ALA A 71 -0.57 21.59 3.41
CA ALA A 71 -1.09 22.95 3.40
C ALA A 71 0.01 24.02 3.36
N LEU A 72 -0.11 24.97 2.44
CA LEU A 72 0.65 26.22 2.45
C LEU A 72 -0.12 27.33 3.16
N SER A 73 -1.46 27.26 3.13
CA SER A 73 -2.33 28.27 3.72
C SER A 73 -3.70 27.71 4.06
N SER A 74 -4.40 28.36 5.00
CA SER A 74 -5.71 27.91 5.48
C SER A 74 -6.82 28.02 4.43
N ASP A 75 -6.64 28.83 3.39
CA ASP A 75 -7.61 29.06 2.32
C ASP A 75 -7.48 28.09 1.14
N GLY A 76 -6.62 27.06 1.22
CA GLY A 76 -6.69 25.90 0.33
C GLY A 76 -5.51 25.68 -0.60
N TYR A 77 -4.40 26.42 -0.46
CA TYR A 77 -3.19 26.15 -1.24
C TYR A 77 -2.42 24.98 -0.61
N ILE A 78 -1.99 24.04 -1.45
CA ILE A 78 -1.33 22.78 -1.07
C ILE A 78 -0.10 22.59 -1.96
N ALA A 79 1.05 22.29 -1.37
CA ALA A 79 2.25 21.88 -2.10
C ALA A 79 2.26 20.35 -2.31
N THR A 80 2.78 19.92 -3.46
CA THR A 80 2.99 18.52 -3.84
C THR A 80 4.10 18.42 -4.91
N CYS A 81 4.31 17.25 -5.50
CA CYS A 81 5.25 17.04 -6.60
C CYS A 81 4.60 17.29 -7.97
N ASN A 82 5.39 17.75 -8.96
CA ASN A 82 4.90 17.97 -10.32
C ASN A 82 4.41 16.66 -10.95
N HIS A 83 5.17 15.58 -10.84
CA HIS A 83 4.79 14.29 -11.42
C HIS A 83 3.51 13.66 -10.82
N VAL A 84 3.03 14.16 -9.67
CA VAL A 84 1.74 13.76 -9.11
C VAL A 84 0.59 14.38 -9.91
N THR A 85 0.81 15.56 -10.48
CA THR A 85 -0.25 16.38 -11.10
C THR A 85 -0.10 16.61 -12.61
N GLU A 86 1.07 16.33 -13.20
CA GLU A 86 1.44 16.79 -14.55
C GLU A 86 0.51 16.30 -15.68
N ASP A 87 0.00 15.08 -15.58
CA ASP A 87 -0.91 14.49 -16.58
C ASP A 87 -2.38 14.45 -16.12
N ALA A 88 -2.67 15.00 -14.94
CA ALA A 88 -3.97 14.89 -14.30
C ALA A 88 -4.99 15.84 -14.94
N LYS A 89 -6.09 15.30 -15.49
CA LYS A 89 -7.24 16.12 -15.92
C LYS A 89 -8.10 16.57 -14.74
N HIS A 90 -8.18 15.74 -13.70
CA HIS A 90 -8.91 16.03 -12.48
C HIS A 90 -8.03 15.73 -11.28
N ILE A 91 -8.03 16.67 -10.33
CA ILE A 91 -7.29 16.57 -9.08
C ILE A 91 -8.29 16.69 -7.94
N GLN A 92 -8.24 15.75 -7.01
CA GLN A 92 -9.06 15.76 -5.81
C GLN A 92 -8.21 15.61 -4.56
N VAL A 93 -8.65 16.27 -3.49
CA VAL A 93 -8.00 16.27 -2.18
C VAL A 93 -8.95 15.67 -1.15
N THR A 94 -8.47 14.74 -0.32
CA THR A 94 -9.21 14.14 0.79
C THR A 94 -8.39 14.13 2.10
N GLY A 95 -9.04 13.88 3.23
CA GLY A 95 -8.45 13.93 4.57
C GLY A 95 -8.53 15.31 5.24
N ILE A 96 -9.24 16.27 4.64
CA ILE A 96 -9.40 17.61 5.19
C ILE A 96 -10.19 17.53 6.50
N ASN A 97 -9.65 18.09 7.58
CA ASN A 97 -10.19 17.98 8.94
C ASN A 97 -10.36 16.51 9.42
N GLY A 98 -9.56 15.59 8.89
CA GLY A 98 -9.64 14.16 9.21
C GLY A 98 -10.80 13.41 8.55
N ASP A 99 -11.53 14.05 7.63
CA ASP A 99 -12.58 13.40 6.85
C ASP A 99 -12.03 12.87 5.52
N PHE A 100 -11.95 11.54 5.43
CA PHE A 100 -11.49 10.83 4.23
C PHE A 100 -12.63 10.42 3.29
N THR A 101 -13.89 10.61 3.71
CA THR A 101 -15.06 10.25 2.89
C THR A 101 -15.42 11.31 1.87
N ARG A 102 -14.87 12.51 2.02
CA ARG A 102 -15.15 13.67 1.19
C ARG A 102 -13.94 14.04 0.33
N PHE A 103 -14.22 14.25 -0.95
CA PHE A 103 -13.25 14.66 -1.95
C PHE A 103 -13.57 16.09 -2.39
N TYR A 104 -12.56 16.94 -2.38
CA TYR A 104 -12.69 18.32 -2.85
C TYR A 104 -11.90 18.48 -4.13
N ASN A 105 -12.55 19.08 -5.15
CA ASN A 105 -11.86 19.39 -6.39
C ASN A 105 -10.74 20.42 -6.16
N ALA A 106 -9.65 20.23 -6.88
CA ALA A 106 -8.51 21.12 -6.89
C ALA A 106 -7.97 21.31 -8.31
N GLN A 107 -7.18 22.37 -8.48
CA GLN A 107 -6.51 22.69 -9.75
C GLN A 107 -5.06 23.05 -9.49
N VAL A 108 -4.18 22.76 -10.46
CA VAL A 108 -2.80 23.27 -10.44
C VAL A 108 -2.84 24.79 -10.61
N ILE A 109 -2.16 25.50 -9.73
CA ILE A 109 -1.96 26.95 -9.82
C ILE A 109 -0.58 27.27 -10.38
N LEU A 110 0.41 26.50 -9.95
CA LEU A 110 1.80 26.71 -10.29
C LEU A 110 2.52 25.37 -10.30
N SER A 111 3.40 25.15 -11.26
CA SER A 111 4.26 23.97 -11.28
C SER A 111 5.60 24.29 -11.92
N ASP A 112 6.60 23.51 -11.54
CA ASP A 112 7.93 23.53 -12.12
C ASP A 112 8.41 22.08 -12.34
N PRO A 113 8.36 21.58 -13.59
CA PRO A 113 8.84 20.26 -13.93
C PRO A 113 10.33 20.05 -13.65
N MET A 114 11.16 21.11 -13.65
CA MET A 114 12.60 20.98 -13.42
C MET A 114 12.94 20.68 -11.97
N THR A 115 12.16 21.22 -11.03
CA THR A 115 12.32 20.96 -9.59
C THR A 115 11.36 19.90 -9.06
N ASP A 116 10.51 19.34 -9.92
CA ASP A 116 9.45 18.39 -9.57
C ASP A 116 8.48 18.94 -8.50
N LEU A 117 8.17 20.23 -8.54
CA LEU A 117 7.27 20.89 -7.58
C LEU A 117 5.97 21.33 -8.24
N SER A 118 4.87 21.22 -7.50
CA SER A 118 3.55 21.71 -7.90
C SER A 118 2.80 22.28 -6.71
N VAL A 119 2.03 23.33 -6.95
CA VAL A 119 1.12 23.95 -6.01
C VAL A 119 -0.28 23.85 -6.58
N ILE A 120 -1.15 23.15 -5.85
CA ILE A 120 -2.57 23.04 -6.18
C ILE A 120 -3.40 23.92 -5.25
N LYS A 121 -4.59 24.29 -5.70
CA LYS A 121 -5.59 25.03 -4.92
C LYS A 121 -6.90 24.27 -4.92
N VAL A 122 -7.43 24.01 -3.73
CA VAL A 122 -8.81 23.51 -3.58
C VAL A 122 -9.78 24.58 -4.08
N ASN A 123 -10.56 24.26 -5.11
CA ASN A 123 -11.48 25.15 -5.81
C ASN A 123 -12.93 24.64 -5.75
N ASP A 124 -13.24 23.78 -4.77
CA ASP A 124 -14.57 23.22 -4.56
C ASP A 124 -15.52 24.20 -3.84
N PRO A 125 -16.78 24.40 -4.30
CA PRO A 125 -17.72 25.33 -3.68
C PRO A 125 -18.02 25.05 -2.21
N GLU A 126 -17.93 23.80 -1.79
CA GLU A 126 -18.23 23.42 -0.42
C GLU A 126 -17.02 23.46 0.50
N PHE A 127 -15.81 23.67 -0.05
CA PHE A 127 -14.59 23.84 0.72
C PHE A 127 -14.67 25.09 1.60
N LYS A 128 -14.27 24.94 2.88
CA LYS A 128 -14.26 26.04 3.87
C LYS A 128 -12.86 26.48 4.24
N THR A 129 -12.04 25.54 4.69
CA THR A 129 -10.67 25.82 5.13
C THR A 129 -9.88 24.53 5.30
N LEU A 130 -8.55 24.62 5.17
CA LEU A 130 -7.58 23.60 5.58
C LEU A 130 -7.23 23.67 7.08
N GLY A 131 -7.92 24.52 7.84
CA GLY A 131 -7.64 24.78 9.24
C GLY A 131 -6.36 25.60 9.42
N LYS A 132 -5.85 25.64 10.65
CA LYS A 132 -4.62 26.35 10.99
C LYS A 132 -3.41 25.57 10.47
N VAL A 133 -2.58 26.21 9.66
CA VAL A 133 -1.27 25.68 9.28
C VAL A 133 -0.32 25.89 10.44
N ASN A 134 0.23 24.80 10.96
CA ASN A 134 0.90 24.77 12.26
C ASN A 134 2.40 24.45 12.17
N TYR A 135 2.96 24.48 10.98
CA TYR A 135 4.39 24.38 10.71
C TYR A 135 4.80 25.53 9.80
N ASP A 136 6.09 25.60 9.52
CA ASP A 136 6.63 26.59 8.62
C ASP A 136 7.65 26.00 7.64
N LEU A 137 7.99 26.72 6.57
CA LEU A 137 9.02 26.31 5.62
C LEU A 137 10.39 26.73 6.15
N ARG A 138 11.30 25.76 6.28
CA ARG A 138 12.70 26.00 6.59
C ARG A 138 13.52 26.08 5.30
N THR A 139 14.13 27.24 5.06
CA THR A 139 14.75 27.57 3.75
C THR A 139 16.26 27.74 3.80
N ASP A 140 16.87 27.63 4.97
CA ASP A 140 18.31 27.39 5.09
C ASP A 140 18.68 26.00 4.58
N VAL A 141 19.95 25.86 4.22
CA VAL A 141 20.49 24.63 3.64
C VAL A 141 20.45 23.52 4.70
N PRO A 142 19.79 22.38 4.44
CA PRO A 142 19.83 21.23 5.34
C PRO A 142 21.26 20.80 5.67
N VAL A 143 21.47 20.19 6.83
CA VAL A 143 22.79 19.71 7.28
C VAL A 143 22.84 18.19 7.26
N GLU A 144 23.94 17.61 6.78
CA GLU A 144 24.13 16.15 6.77
C GLU A 144 24.11 15.59 8.20
N GLY A 145 23.46 14.45 8.38
CA GLY A 145 23.23 13.83 9.68
C GLY A 145 22.06 14.43 10.47
N GLU A 146 21.43 15.51 9.99
CA GLU A 146 20.28 16.09 10.66
C GLU A 146 19.07 15.12 10.62
N PRO A 147 18.41 14.84 11.77
CA PRO A 147 17.20 14.04 11.81
C PRO A 147 16.06 14.66 11.01
N CYS A 148 15.38 13.83 10.22
CA CYS A 148 14.22 14.25 9.43
C CYS A 148 13.13 13.17 9.41
N TYR A 149 11.89 13.61 9.17
CA TYR A 149 10.71 12.77 9.23
C TYR A 149 9.83 13.01 8.01
N ALA A 150 9.41 11.96 7.31
CA ALA A 150 8.43 12.06 6.24
C ALA A 150 7.04 11.80 6.80
N ILE A 151 6.08 12.61 6.38
CA ILE A 151 4.67 12.45 6.72
C ILE A 151 3.88 12.37 5.42
N GLY A 152 3.02 11.37 5.27
CA GLY A 152 2.27 11.21 4.04
C GLY A 152 1.39 9.98 4.00
N TYR A 153 0.95 9.64 2.79
CA TYR A 153 0.07 8.54 2.47
C TYR A 153 0.78 7.54 1.54
N PRO A 154 1.82 6.84 2.03
CA PRO A 154 2.42 5.75 1.27
C PRO A 154 1.34 4.75 0.93
N ARG A 155 1.26 4.37 -0.34
CA ARG A 155 0.39 3.29 -0.84
C ARG A 155 -1.00 3.33 -0.19
N ALA A 156 -1.73 4.45 -0.28
CA ALA A 156 -3.07 4.57 0.32
C ALA A 156 -4.02 3.44 -0.13
N ASP A 157 -3.81 2.94 -1.35
CA ASP A 157 -4.43 1.74 -1.94
C ASP A 157 -4.23 0.46 -1.11
N LEU A 158 -3.09 0.30 -0.43
CA LEU A 158 -2.74 -0.89 0.35
C LEU A 158 -2.73 -0.68 1.87
N LEU A 159 -2.23 0.47 2.32
CA LEU A 159 -1.96 0.77 3.73
C LEU A 159 -3.12 1.57 4.36
N GLY A 160 -4.20 1.77 3.61
CA GLY A 160 -5.38 2.55 4.00
C GLY A 160 -5.12 4.06 4.05
N ASP A 161 -6.15 4.82 4.42
CA ASP A 161 -6.14 6.29 4.28
C ASP A 161 -5.62 7.02 5.52
N ASN A 162 -5.00 6.33 6.48
CA ASN A 162 -4.37 7.01 7.62
C ASN A 162 -3.03 7.63 7.22
N VAL A 163 -2.65 8.77 7.79
CA VAL A 163 -1.30 9.33 7.66
C VAL A 163 -0.27 8.39 8.30
N LYS A 164 0.87 8.19 7.62
CA LYS A 164 2.02 7.46 8.15
C LYS A 164 3.21 8.40 8.34
N VAL A 165 4.07 8.01 9.27
CA VAL A 165 5.30 8.73 9.59
C VAL A 165 6.47 7.77 9.51
N THR A 166 7.51 8.16 8.77
CA THR A 166 8.80 7.47 8.72
C THR A 166 9.91 8.45 9.10
N ASN A 167 11.04 7.93 9.57
CA ASN A 167 12.15 8.75 10.07
C ASN A 167 13.50 8.32 9.50
N GLY A 168 14.45 9.24 9.53
CA GLY A 168 15.80 9.04 9.01
C GLY A 168 16.64 10.30 9.22
N ILE A 169 17.65 10.47 8.38
CA ILE A 169 18.53 11.63 8.35
C ILE A 169 18.66 12.21 6.95
N ILE A 170 19.17 13.43 6.86
CA ILE A 170 19.76 13.98 5.64
C ILE A 170 21.09 13.27 5.41
N SER A 171 21.13 12.40 4.39
CA SER A 171 22.33 11.64 4.04
C SER A 171 23.33 12.47 3.23
N ALA A 172 22.83 13.34 2.36
CA ALA A 172 23.66 14.28 1.59
C ALA A 172 22.85 15.51 1.21
N VAL A 173 23.46 16.69 1.28
CA VAL A 173 22.77 17.95 0.94
C VAL A 173 22.55 18.08 -0.56
N ASN A 174 23.44 17.54 -1.39
CA ASN A 174 23.29 17.53 -2.83
C ASN A 174 23.27 16.10 -3.33
N ALA A 175 22.21 15.70 -4.01
CA ALA A 175 22.02 14.34 -4.52
C ALA A 175 22.81 14.06 -5.81
N GLY A 176 24.07 14.49 -5.87
CA GLY A 176 24.99 14.23 -6.98
C GLY A 176 24.38 14.47 -8.36
N LYS A 177 24.13 13.38 -9.11
CA LYS A 177 23.57 13.39 -10.48
C LYS A 177 22.13 13.93 -10.56
N ALA A 178 21.32 13.82 -9.50
CA ALA A 178 19.99 14.43 -9.46
C ALA A 178 20.05 15.96 -9.33
N GLY A 179 21.23 16.51 -9.01
CA GLY A 179 21.47 17.94 -8.98
C GLY A 179 21.28 18.58 -7.60
N PRO A 180 21.54 19.90 -7.50
CA PRO A 180 21.55 20.63 -6.22
C PRO A 180 20.15 20.89 -5.66
N VAL A 181 19.09 20.62 -6.43
CA VAL A 181 17.70 20.77 -6.02
C VAL A 181 17.33 19.77 -4.93
N PHE A 182 17.88 18.57 -5.02
CA PHE A 182 17.52 17.45 -4.17
C PHE A 182 18.55 17.24 -3.05
N CYS A 183 18.06 16.89 -1.88
CA CYS A 183 18.85 16.22 -0.84
C CYS A 183 18.60 14.71 -0.88
N GLN A 184 19.63 13.95 -0.53
CA GLN A 184 19.52 12.52 -0.29
C GLN A 184 19.10 12.29 1.17
N ILE A 185 18.14 11.41 1.38
CA ILE A 185 17.61 11.06 2.70
C ILE A 185 17.72 9.55 2.95
N SER A 186 17.85 9.17 4.22
CA SER A 186 17.76 7.76 4.63
C SER A 186 16.33 7.36 5.02
N VAL A 187 15.40 8.31 5.00
CA VAL A 187 13.99 8.07 5.38
C VAL A 187 13.37 7.07 4.39
N PRO A 188 12.76 5.98 4.86
CA PRO A 188 12.05 5.06 3.99
C PRO A 188 10.88 5.76 3.28
N VAL A 189 10.91 5.81 1.95
CA VAL A 189 9.85 6.38 1.11
C VAL A 189 9.47 5.42 -0.01
N THR A 190 8.20 5.47 -0.41
CA THR A 190 7.58 4.65 -1.46
C THR A 190 6.55 5.48 -2.23
N TYR A 191 5.99 4.93 -3.31
CA TYR A 191 4.87 5.53 -4.03
C TYR A 191 3.72 5.94 -3.09
N GLY A 192 3.15 7.13 -3.33
CA GLY A 192 2.16 7.77 -2.47
C GLY A 192 2.76 8.77 -1.47
N ASN A 193 4.05 8.68 -1.10
CA ASN A 193 4.70 9.72 -0.29
C ASN A 193 5.07 10.96 -1.11
N SER A 194 5.18 10.85 -2.44
CA SER A 194 5.53 11.98 -3.32
C SER A 194 4.66 13.18 -3.05
N GLY A 195 5.28 14.33 -2.83
CA GLY A 195 4.64 15.60 -2.48
C GLY A 195 4.35 15.79 -0.99
N GLY A 196 4.57 14.77 -0.15
CA GLY A 196 4.46 14.89 1.31
C GLY A 196 5.61 15.70 1.92
N PRO A 197 5.41 16.32 3.10
CA PRO A 197 6.45 17.11 3.74
C PRO A 197 7.51 16.22 4.40
N LEU A 198 8.77 16.62 4.22
CA LEU A 198 9.91 16.19 5.01
C LEU A 198 10.18 17.25 6.07
N ILE A 199 10.00 16.92 7.35
CA ILE A 199 10.09 17.85 8.46
C ILE A 199 11.34 17.63 9.33
N ASP A 200 11.77 18.69 10.01
CA ASP A 200 12.87 18.67 10.98
C ASP A 200 12.38 18.31 12.39
N GLY A 201 13.32 18.26 13.34
CA GLY A 201 13.04 18.01 14.76
C GLY A 201 12.24 19.10 15.48
N ASN A 202 11.89 20.21 14.82
CA ASN A 202 11.01 21.26 15.33
C ASN A 202 9.64 21.27 14.62
N GLY A 203 9.45 20.43 13.61
CA GLY A 203 8.24 20.34 12.81
C GLY A 203 8.17 21.27 11.61
N ASN A 204 9.27 21.95 11.26
CA ASN A 204 9.33 22.77 10.04
C ASN A 204 9.60 21.89 8.83
N VAL A 205 8.99 22.21 7.70
CA VAL A 205 9.20 21.53 6.43
C VAL A 205 10.54 21.98 5.86
N LEU A 206 11.52 21.08 5.82
CA LEU A 206 12.84 21.32 5.23
C LEU A 206 12.92 20.79 3.78
N GLY A 207 11.99 19.92 3.38
CA GLY A 207 11.91 19.41 2.03
C GLY A 207 10.56 18.79 1.67
N ILE A 208 10.42 18.39 0.41
CA ILE A 208 9.23 17.78 -0.18
C ILE A 208 9.68 16.44 -0.75
N ILE A 209 9.06 15.35 -0.28
CA ILE A 209 9.44 13.99 -0.70
C ILE A 209 9.17 13.83 -2.19
N SER A 210 10.17 13.40 -2.96
CA SER A 210 10.00 13.04 -4.38
C SER A 210 10.33 11.55 -4.54
N ALA A 211 9.32 10.70 -4.29
CA ALA A 211 9.48 9.26 -4.37
C ALA A 211 9.47 8.80 -5.84
N GLY A 212 10.39 7.90 -6.20
CA GLY A 212 10.52 7.35 -7.56
C GLY A 212 11.30 8.22 -8.56
N TYR A 213 11.67 9.47 -8.21
CA TYR A 213 12.55 10.29 -9.07
C TYR A 213 13.97 9.74 -9.12
N GLY A 214 14.49 9.25 -7.98
CA GLY A 214 15.77 8.53 -7.93
C GLY A 214 15.78 7.34 -8.88
N ASP A 215 14.75 6.50 -8.84
CA ASP A 215 14.64 5.31 -9.68
C ASP A 215 14.55 5.64 -11.18
N LYS A 216 13.76 6.66 -11.56
CA LYS A 216 13.68 7.16 -12.95
C LYS A 216 15.01 7.72 -13.47
N ALA A 217 15.87 8.23 -12.59
CA ALA A 217 17.20 8.75 -12.93
C ALA A 217 18.34 7.71 -12.78
N GLY A 218 18.03 6.44 -12.48
CA GLY A 218 19.03 5.40 -12.22
C GLY A 218 19.82 5.60 -10.92
N TYR A 219 19.23 6.31 -9.96
CA TYR A 219 19.82 6.72 -8.69
C TYR A 219 19.11 6.02 -7.53
N MET A 220 19.75 4.99 -6.96
CA MET A 220 19.20 4.15 -5.88
C MET A 220 19.20 4.85 -4.50
N ALA A 221 18.66 6.06 -4.43
CA ALA A 221 18.56 6.79 -3.17
C ALA A 221 17.23 7.53 -3.05
N ASN A 222 16.75 7.63 -1.81
CA ASN A 222 15.55 8.38 -1.50
C ASN A 222 15.86 9.88 -1.55
N LEU A 223 15.00 10.64 -2.21
CA LEU A 223 15.21 12.05 -2.50
C LEU A 223 14.09 12.92 -1.93
N ALA A 224 14.47 14.13 -1.54
CA ALA A 224 13.53 15.22 -1.28
C ALA A 224 14.01 16.51 -1.93
N VAL A 225 13.07 17.27 -2.50
CA VAL A 225 13.31 18.62 -3.01
C VAL A 225 13.45 19.56 -1.82
N LYS A 226 14.50 20.38 -1.76
CA LYS A 226 14.69 21.31 -0.62
C LYS A 226 13.58 22.36 -0.61
N ALA A 227 13.07 22.69 0.58
CA ALA A 227 11.99 23.67 0.73
C ALA A 227 12.36 25.09 0.26
N SER A 228 13.66 25.40 0.14
CA SER A 228 14.15 26.63 -0.51
C SER A 228 13.65 26.77 -1.95
N TYR A 229 13.57 25.67 -2.72
CA TYR A 229 13.07 25.71 -4.10
C TYR A 229 11.54 25.89 -4.15
N LEU A 230 10.82 25.32 -3.19
CA LEU A 230 9.39 25.59 -3.05
C LEU A 230 9.16 27.07 -2.75
N LYS A 231 9.94 27.70 -1.86
CA LYS A 231 9.85 29.14 -1.64
C LYS A 231 10.10 29.95 -2.90
N LEU A 232 11.12 29.62 -3.69
CA LEU A 232 11.39 30.28 -4.98
C LEU A 232 10.22 30.14 -5.95
N LEU A 233 9.61 28.95 -6.01
CA LEU A 233 8.41 28.72 -6.80
C LEU A 233 7.27 29.64 -6.33
N LEU A 234 6.97 29.65 -5.03
CA LEU A 234 5.93 30.53 -4.47
C LEU A 234 6.19 32.02 -4.73
N GLU A 235 7.43 32.46 -4.71
CA GLU A 235 7.82 33.85 -4.98
C GLU A 235 7.57 34.28 -6.44
N SER A 236 7.51 33.33 -7.37
CA SER A 236 7.19 33.59 -8.78
C SER A 236 5.72 33.95 -9.03
N ASP A 237 4.81 33.61 -8.10
CA ASP A 237 3.38 33.92 -8.22
C ASP A 237 2.99 35.17 -7.38
N PRO A 238 2.24 36.14 -7.94
CA PRO A 238 1.90 37.39 -7.25
C PRO A 238 1.07 37.24 -5.97
N VAL A 239 0.30 36.16 -5.84
CA VAL A 239 -0.55 35.87 -4.68
C VAL A 239 0.26 35.08 -3.65
N LEU A 240 0.92 34.01 -4.08
CA LEU A 240 1.65 33.08 -3.21
C LEU A 240 2.91 33.70 -2.60
N ARG A 241 3.58 34.64 -3.27
CA ARG A 241 4.73 35.37 -2.72
C ARG A 241 4.44 36.14 -1.43
N LYS A 242 3.16 36.36 -1.12
CA LYS A 242 2.72 37.04 0.11
C LYS A 242 2.70 36.11 1.32
N LEU A 243 2.77 34.79 1.11
CA LEU A 243 2.89 33.82 2.20
C LEU A 243 4.23 34.04 2.91
N THR A 244 4.17 34.28 4.22
CA THR A 244 5.36 34.53 5.04
C THR A 244 5.69 33.30 5.85
N PHE A 245 6.95 32.89 5.78
CA PHE A 245 7.46 31.70 6.45
C PHE A 245 8.44 32.09 7.56
N LYS A 246 8.15 31.70 8.81
CA LYS A 246 8.93 31.91 10.04
C LYS A 246 9.10 30.58 10.81
N PRO A 247 10.17 29.82 10.55
CA PRO A 247 10.46 28.55 11.22
C PRO A 247 10.28 28.58 12.73
N ILE A 248 9.58 27.58 13.26
CA ILE A 248 9.39 27.35 14.68
C ILE A 248 10.71 26.82 15.26
N LEU A 249 11.25 27.50 16.27
CA LEU A 249 12.51 27.12 16.93
C LEU A 249 12.28 26.40 18.28
N VAL A 250 11.02 26.11 18.61
CA VAL A 250 10.66 25.50 19.88
C VAL A 250 10.82 23.99 19.80
N LYS A 251 11.73 23.46 20.64
CA LYS A 251 11.94 22.02 20.78
C LYS A 251 10.69 21.37 21.38
N ARG A 252 10.16 20.36 20.68
CA ARG A 252 8.95 19.61 21.07
C ARG A 252 9.23 18.12 21.00
N SER A 253 8.37 17.30 21.60
CA SER A 253 8.44 15.87 21.37
C SER A 253 8.04 15.53 19.93
N LEU A 254 8.62 14.47 19.37
CA LEU A 254 8.26 13.99 18.03
C LEU A 254 6.76 13.71 17.91
N THR A 255 6.13 13.17 18.96
CA THR A 255 4.70 12.88 18.99
C THR A 255 3.84 14.14 18.86
N GLU A 256 4.24 15.25 19.48
CA GLU A 256 3.53 16.53 19.38
C GLU A 256 3.69 17.13 17.98
N ILE A 257 4.91 17.09 17.44
CA ILE A 257 5.21 17.56 16.09
C ILE A 257 4.38 16.79 15.06
N VAL A 258 4.40 15.47 15.13
CA VAL A 258 3.62 14.60 14.24
C VAL A 258 2.13 14.89 14.37
N ARG A 259 1.61 15.00 15.60
CA ARG A 259 0.19 15.31 15.83
C ARG A 259 -0.22 16.63 15.18
N GLN A 260 0.67 17.60 15.19
CA GLN A 260 0.42 18.94 14.67
C GLN A 260 0.54 19.02 13.14
N VAL A 261 1.56 18.38 12.56
CA VAL A 261 1.81 18.42 11.11
C VAL A 261 0.82 17.53 10.35
N LYS A 262 0.49 16.35 10.88
CA LYS A 262 -0.37 15.36 10.19
C LYS A 262 -1.74 15.93 9.79
N ASP A 263 -2.30 16.83 10.59
CA ASP A 263 -3.64 17.40 10.35
C ASP A 263 -3.65 18.37 9.16
N ASN A 264 -2.46 18.73 8.66
CA ASN A 264 -2.23 19.58 7.51
C ASN A 264 -1.57 18.83 6.34
N VAL A 265 -1.65 17.49 6.30
CA VAL A 265 -1.16 16.63 5.20
C VAL A 265 -2.34 15.87 4.59
N TYR A 266 -2.46 15.90 3.28
CA TYR A 266 -3.63 15.43 2.53
C TYR A 266 -3.27 14.39 1.47
N LEU A 267 -4.22 13.49 1.21
CA LEU A 267 -4.13 12.53 0.12
C LEU A 267 -4.66 13.20 -1.15
N ILE A 268 -3.84 13.20 -2.19
CA ILE A 268 -4.15 13.71 -3.52
C ILE A 268 -4.49 12.51 -4.40
N LYS A 269 -5.63 12.56 -5.08
CA LYS A 269 -6.02 11.60 -6.11
C LYS A 269 -6.11 12.33 -7.45
N VAL A 270 -5.62 11.66 -8.50
CA VAL A 270 -5.65 12.19 -9.86
C VAL A 270 -6.27 11.21 -10.85
N SER A 271 -7.04 11.71 -11.81
CA SER A 271 -7.62 10.93 -12.91
C SER A 271 -7.50 11.63 -14.26
N ASN A 272 -7.53 10.81 -15.32
CA ASN A 272 -7.58 11.28 -16.71
C ASN A 272 -9.00 11.21 -17.32
N SER A 273 -9.99 10.83 -16.50
CA SER A 273 -11.42 10.70 -16.81
C SER A 273 -12.26 11.54 -15.83
N GLU A 274 -13.41 12.07 -16.30
CA GLU A 274 -14.30 12.91 -15.48
C GLU A 274 -14.78 12.17 -14.21
N PRO A 275 -14.79 12.83 -13.04
CA PRO A 275 -15.28 12.22 -11.81
C PRO A 275 -16.80 12.05 -11.84
N GLU A 276 -17.30 10.86 -11.45
CA GLU A 276 -18.73 10.47 -11.48
C GLU A 276 -19.62 11.19 -10.43
N SER A 277 -19.31 12.42 -10.02
CA SER A 277 -20.07 13.12 -8.97
C SER A 277 -21.22 14.00 -9.48
N SER A 278 -21.66 13.86 -10.73
CA SER A 278 -22.71 14.72 -11.33
C SER A 278 -23.99 14.01 -11.80
N LYS A 279 -24.19 12.71 -11.50
CA LYS A 279 -25.40 11.98 -11.91
C LYS A 279 -26.12 11.31 -10.75
N ASN A 280 -26.72 12.11 -9.88
CA ASN A 280 -27.85 11.64 -9.08
C ASN A 280 -29.12 11.72 -9.94
N ASN A 281 -29.58 10.59 -10.46
CA ASN A 281 -31.02 10.33 -10.62
C ASN A 281 -31.28 8.82 -10.64
N ILE A 282 -32.20 8.43 -9.75
CA ILE A 282 -32.73 7.09 -9.58
C ILE A 282 -33.44 6.68 -10.88
N VAL A 283 -32.96 5.62 -11.54
CA VAL A 283 -33.79 4.82 -12.44
C VAL A 283 -33.46 3.35 -12.24
N THR A 284 -34.43 2.64 -11.67
CA THR A 284 -34.56 1.20 -11.77
C THR A 284 -34.96 0.84 -13.20
N ASP A 285 -34.08 0.23 -13.99
CA ASP A 285 -34.56 -0.77 -14.96
C ASP A 285 -33.48 -1.75 -15.44
N LYS A 286 -33.98 -2.93 -15.75
CA LYS A 286 -33.33 -4.12 -16.28
C LYS A 286 -32.72 -3.86 -17.67
N SER A 287 -31.80 -4.74 -18.02
CA SER A 287 -31.18 -4.96 -19.34
C SER A 287 -30.05 -3.98 -19.72
N ILE A 288 -28.81 -4.36 -19.40
CA ILE A 288 -27.66 -3.88 -20.16
C ILE A 288 -27.50 -4.84 -21.33
N ASN A 289 -28.07 -4.44 -22.47
CA ASN A 289 -27.66 -4.99 -23.76
C ASN A 289 -26.24 -4.54 -24.07
N SER A 290 -25.46 -5.48 -24.57
CA SER A 290 -24.06 -5.41 -24.98
C SER A 290 -23.72 -4.18 -25.83
N ILE A 291 -22.69 -3.43 -25.40
CA ILE A 291 -21.95 -2.52 -26.28
C ILE A 291 -20.92 -3.37 -27.06
N PRO A 292 -20.85 -3.28 -28.41
CA PRO A 292 -19.87 -4.04 -29.18
C PRO A 292 -18.45 -3.54 -28.91
N ARG A 293 -17.54 -4.47 -28.64
CA ARG A 293 -16.09 -4.21 -28.62
C ARG A 293 -15.60 -3.91 -30.04
N PRO A 294 -14.58 -3.05 -30.22
CA PRO A 294 -13.70 -3.21 -31.37
C PRO A 294 -13.07 -4.60 -31.23
N GLU A 295 -13.32 -5.48 -32.19
CA GLU A 295 -12.55 -6.70 -32.35
C GLU A 295 -11.09 -6.31 -32.57
N LEU A 296 -10.28 -6.42 -31.52
CA LEU A 296 -8.83 -6.44 -31.66
C LEU A 296 -8.51 -7.72 -32.44
N GLN A 297 -7.97 -7.55 -33.64
CA GLN A 297 -7.29 -8.61 -34.36
C GLN A 297 -6.14 -9.10 -33.49
N ASP A 298 -6.36 -10.19 -32.76
CA ASP A 298 -5.30 -10.97 -32.14
C ASP A 298 -5.20 -12.31 -32.86
N ASN A 299 -3.97 -12.84 -32.92
CA ASN A 299 -3.64 -14.24 -32.67
C ASN A 299 -2.28 -14.68 -33.25
N GLY A 300 -1.50 -13.77 -33.85
CA GLY A 300 -0.11 -14.07 -34.25
C GLY A 300 0.94 -13.52 -33.28
N ASN A 301 0.83 -12.23 -32.93
CA ASN A 301 1.91 -11.50 -32.28
C ASN A 301 2.04 -11.80 -30.77
N ARG A 302 0.93 -11.78 -30.00
CA ARG A 302 0.96 -12.00 -28.54
C ARG A 302 1.48 -13.37 -28.15
N VAL A 303 1.04 -14.41 -28.87
CA VAL A 303 1.50 -15.79 -28.64
C VAL A 303 3.00 -15.91 -28.94
N SER A 304 3.47 -15.29 -30.02
CA SER A 304 4.89 -15.27 -30.38
C SER A 304 5.73 -14.60 -29.28
N VAL A 305 5.31 -13.42 -28.82
CA VAL A 305 5.97 -12.68 -27.74
C VAL A 305 6.03 -13.52 -26.45
N LEU A 306 4.91 -14.13 -26.04
CA LEU A 306 4.92 -14.94 -24.81
C LEU A 306 5.81 -16.18 -24.92
N ASN A 307 5.90 -16.79 -26.10
CA ASN A 307 6.81 -17.91 -26.32
C ASN A 307 8.27 -17.46 -26.24
N GLU A 308 8.62 -16.33 -26.86
CA GLU A 308 9.95 -15.74 -26.76
C GLU A 308 10.33 -15.43 -25.31
N VAL A 309 9.44 -14.77 -24.57
CA VAL A 309 9.62 -14.44 -23.15
C VAL A 309 9.78 -15.69 -22.29
N LYS A 310 9.00 -16.75 -22.54
CA LYS A 310 9.14 -18.03 -21.83
C LYS A 310 10.50 -18.68 -22.08
N GLU A 311 11.01 -18.64 -23.31
CA GLU A 311 12.35 -19.15 -23.63
C GLU A 311 13.46 -18.33 -22.97
N LYS A 312 13.32 -16.99 -22.97
CA LYS A 312 14.23 -16.09 -22.26
C LYS A 312 14.23 -16.35 -20.76
N HIS A 313 13.06 -16.51 -20.14
CA HIS A 313 12.92 -16.88 -18.74
C HIS A 313 13.58 -18.25 -18.44
N ARG A 314 13.37 -19.27 -19.28
CA ARG A 314 14.02 -20.59 -19.13
C ARG A 314 15.54 -20.52 -19.24
N SER A 315 16.04 -19.60 -20.06
CA SER A 315 17.46 -19.38 -20.29
C SER A 315 18.10 -18.45 -19.24
N GLY A 316 17.32 -17.95 -18.27
CA GLY A 316 17.79 -17.00 -17.24
C GLY A 316 17.99 -15.57 -17.74
N ASN A 317 17.56 -15.24 -18.96
CA ASN A 317 17.68 -13.91 -19.56
C ASN A 317 16.49 -13.04 -19.14
N TYR A 318 16.37 -12.76 -17.84
CA TYR A 318 15.20 -12.10 -17.27
C TYR A 318 15.08 -10.62 -17.66
N GLU A 319 16.19 -9.87 -17.77
CA GLU A 319 16.20 -8.47 -18.21
C GLU A 319 15.69 -8.30 -19.64
N ASP A 320 16.12 -9.16 -20.57
CA ASP A 320 15.64 -9.15 -21.95
C ASP A 320 14.11 -9.36 -21.99
N ALA A 321 13.63 -10.35 -21.23
CA ALA A 321 12.20 -10.64 -21.13
C ALA A 321 11.42 -9.45 -20.55
N VAL A 322 11.96 -8.78 -19.53
CA VAL A 322 11.36 -7.56 -18.95
C VAL A 322 11.28 -6.42 -19.97
N ASN A 323 12.34 -6.22 -20.76
CA ASN A 323 12.39 -5.16 -21.76
C ASN A 323 11.34 -5.39 -22.85
N ILE A 324 11.29 -6.60 -23.42
CA ILE A 324 10.29 -7.00 -24.42
C ILE A 324 8.87 -6.74 -23.89
N LEU A 325 8.58 -7.25 -22.69
CA LEU A 325 7.25 -7.09 -22.09
C LEU A 325 6.91 -5.63 -21.77
N SER A 326 7.89 -4.82 -21.41
CA SER A 326 7.67 -3.39 -21.13
C SER A 326 7.36 -2.59 -22.38
N GLU A 327 8.01 -2.89 -23.51
CA GLU A 327 7.69 -2.31 -24.81
C GLU A 327 6.29 -2.72 -25.28
N GLU A 328 5.90 -3.98 -25.08
CA GLU A 328 4.56 -4.46 -25.44
C GLU A 328 3.47 -3.84 -24.56
N LEU A 329 3.73 -3.65 -23.26
CA LEU A 329 2.80 -3.01 -22.34
C LEU A 329 2.62 -1.51 -22.58
N GLN A 330 3.56 -0.85 -23.26
CA GLN A 330 3.35 0.51 -23.78
C GLN A 330 2.30 0.54 -24.91
N LYS A 331 2.24 -0.53 -25.72
CA LYS A 331 1.29 -0.66 -26.83
C LYS A 331 -0.08 -1.14 -26.33
N ASP A 332 -0.08 -2.06 -25.37
CA ASP A 332 -1.28 -2.61 -24.75
C ASP A 332 -1.16 -2.71 -23.23
N SER A 333 -1.65 -1.68 -22.55
CA SER A 333 -1.63 -1.58 -21.08
C SER A 333 -2.65 -2.47 -20.37
N LEU A 334 -3.46 -3.26 -21.10
CA LEU A 334 -4.47 -4.15 -20.53
C LEU A 334 -4.07 -5.63 -20.61
N TRP A 335 -2.85 -5.92 -21.05
CA TRP A 335 -2.39 -7.29 -21.30
C TRP A 335 -1.95 -8.00 -20.01
N ALA A 336 -2.91 -8.67 -19.35
CA ALA A 336 -2.68 -9.37 -18.08
C ALA A 336 -1.54 -10.42 -18.13
N ASP A 337 -1.43 -11.18 -19.22
CA ASP A 337 -0.37 -12.20 -19.33
C ASP A 337 1.03 -11.57 -19.41
N ALA A 338 1.19 -10.42 -20.08
CA ALA A 338 2.46 -9.72 -20.11
C ALA A 338 2.88 -9.23 -18.72
N TYR A 339 1.96 -8.67 -17.94
CA TYR A 339 2.22 -8.35 -16.54
C TYR A 339 2.62 -9.59 -15.73
N TYR A 340 1.95 -10.73 -15.93
CA TYR A 340 2.27 -11.96 -15.20
C TYR A 340 3.70 -12.44 -15.45
N PHE A 341 4.10 -12.57 -16.73
CA PHE A 341 5.45 -13.02 -17.06
C PHE A 341 6.52 -12.00 -16.67
N ARG A 342 6.19 -10.69 -16.70
CA ARG A 342 7.13 -9.66 -16.26
C ARG A 342 7.31 -9.70 -14.73
N ALA A 343 6.25 -9.96 -13.98
CA ALA A 343 6.32 -10.17 -12.53
C ALA A 343 7.20 -11.37 -12.15
N LEU A 344 7.10 -12.48 -12.89
CA LEU A 344 7.97 -13.64 -12.70
C LEU A 344 9.44 -13.28 -12.93
N CYS A 345 9.74 -12.56 -14.01
CA CYS A 345 11.10 -12.11 -14.31
C CYS A 345 11.62 -11.13 -13.25
N TYR A 346 10.80 -10.17 -12.81
CA TYR A 346 11.17 -9.26 -11.72
C TYR A 346 11.46 -9.99 -10.42
N SER A 347 10.65 -11.00 -10.06
CA SER A 347 10.88 -11.84 -8.88
C SER A 347 12.22 -12.58 -8.97
N ALA A 348 12.53 -13.18 -10.13
CA ALA A 348 13.80 -13.87 -10.38
C ALA A 348 15.02 -12.92 -10.29
N LEU A 349 14.84 -11.64 -10.62
CA LEU A 349 15.86 -10.59 -10.51
C LEU A 349 16.00 -9.98 -9.12
N GLY A 350 15.20 -10.41 -8.14
CA GLY A 350 15.19 -9.79 -6.81
C GLY A 350 14.45 -8.44 -6.76
N ARG A 351 13.80 -8.03 -7.86
CA ARG A 351 13.02 -6.80 -8.01
C ARG A 351 11.60 -6.99 -7.50
N GLN A 352 11.51 -7.32 -6.20
CA GLN A 352 10.28 -7.81 -5.58
C GLN A 352 9.15 -6.77 -5.56
N ASN A 353 9.47 -5.48 -5.41
CA ASN A 353 8.46 -4.43 -5.39
C ASN A 353 7.80 -4.26 -6.76
N GLU A 354 8.56 -4.32 -7.85
CA GLU A 354 8.03 -4.29 -9.22
C GLU A 354 7.21 -5.54 -9.53
N ALA A 355 7.66 -6.72 -9.09
CA ALA A 355 6.89 -7.94 -9.23
C ALA A 355 5.51 -7.85 -8.55
N ILE A 356 5.45 -7.29 -7.33
CA ILE A 356 4.18 -7.07 -6.60
C ILE A 356 3.22 -6.17 -7.40
N LEU A 357 3.72 -5.08 -7.99
CA LEU A 357 2.92 -4.15 -8.79
C LEU A 357 2.39 -4.81 -10.08
N ASP A 358 3.21 -5.64 -10.72
CA ASP A 358 2.77 -6.36 -11.91
C ASP A 358 1.73 -7.43 -11.54
N TYR A 359 1.88 -8.17 -10.44
CA TYR A 359 0.83 -9.08 -9.97
C TYR A 359 -0.48 -8.36 -9.63
N ASP A 360 -0.43 -7.14 -9.08
CA ASP A 360 -1.62 -6.30 -8.89
C ASP A 360 -2.29 -5.95 -10.23
N SER A 361 -1.48 -5.68 -11.25
CA SER A 361 -1.97 -5.42 -12.61
C SER A 361 -2.59 -6.67 -13.23
N VAL A 362 -2.02 -7.87 -13.01
CA VAL A 362 -2.64 -9.13 -13.43
C VAL A 362 -4.03 -9.26 -12.81
N LEU A 363 -4.16 -9.10 -11.48
CA LEU A 363 -5.44 -9.21 -10.78
C LEU A 363 -6.48 -8.20 -11.27
N LYS A 364 -6.04 -7.00 -11.68
CA LYS A 364 -6.90 -5.95 -12.22
C LYS A 364 -7.40 -6.25 -13.63
N TYR A 365 -6.53 -6.78 -14.50
CA TYR A 365 -6.82 -6.94 -15.93
C TYR A 365 -7.23 -8.37 -16.32
N HIS A 366 -7.08 -9.33 -15.42
CA HIS A 366 -7.49 -10.71 -15.63
C HIS A 366 -9.01 -10.84 -15.81
N LYS A 367 -9.45 -11.30 -16.98
CA LYS A 367 -10.87 -11.50 -17.33
C LYS A 367 -11.17 -12.99 -17.56
N GLY A 368 -11.52 -13.70 -16.49
CA GLY A 368 -11.91 -15.11 -16.56
C GLY A 368 -10.71 -16.07 -16.63
N LYS A 369 -10.92 -17.34 -17.00
CA LYS A 369 -9.85 -18.35 -16.98
C LYS A 369 -8.71 -17.99 -17.94
N SER A 370 -7.51 -17.80 -17.41
CA SER A 370 -6.25 -17.80 -18.17
C SER A 370 -5.74 -19.24 -18.32
N THR A 371 -5.07 -19.54 -19.42
CA THR A 371 -4.35 -20.80 -19.63
C THR A 371 -2.90 -20.75 -19.12
N ASN A 372 -2.40 -19.58 -18.75
CA ASN A 372 -1.00 -19.37 -18.37
C ASN A 372 -0.75 -19.39 -16.85
N TYR A 373 -1.78 -19.12 -16.04
CA TYR A 373 -1.68 -19.07 -14.58
C TYR A 373 -3.06 -19.23 -13.94
N SER A 374 -3.07 -19.65 -12.67
CA SER A 374 -4.26 -19.66 -11.83
C SER A 374 -4.34 -18.46 -10.89
N LEU A 375 -5.53 -18.17 -10.37
CA LEU A 375 -5.71 -17.11 -9.36
C LEU A 375 -4.94 -17.44 -8.07
N SER A 376 -4.88 -18.71 -7.69
CA SER A 376 -4.07 -19.18 -6.57
C SER A 376 -2.59 -18.89 -6.78
N GLU A 377 -2.06 -19.21 -7.96
CA GLU A 377 -0.66 -19.00 -8.34
C GLU A 377 -0.25 -17.52 -8.32
N ILE A 378 -1.13 -16.61 -8.79
CA ILE A 378 -0.87 -15.17 -8.70
C ILE A 378 -0.72 -14.73 -7.24
N TYR A 379 -1.68 -15.09 -6.38
CA TYR A 379 -1.64 -14.71 -4.97
C TYR A 379 -0.46 -15.35 -4.24
N GLN A 380 -0.13 -16.59 -4.57
CA GLN A 380 1.04 -17.28 -4.04
C GLN A 380 2.32 -16.53 -4.39
N ASN A 381 2.58 -16.30 -5.68
CA ASN A 381 3.81 -15.63 -6.12
C ASN A 381 3.91 -14.19 -5.59
N LYS A 382 2.79 -13.46 -5.53
CA LYS A 382 2.73 -12.14 -4.91
C LYS A 382 3.08 -12.19 -3.42
N SER A 383 2.55 -13.16 -2.68
CA SER A 383 2.83 -13.30 -1.24
C SER A 383 4.29 -13.65 -0.96
N ILE A 384 4.93 -14.44 -1.84
CA ILE A 384 6.37 -14.73 -1.77
C ILE A 384 7.16 -13.42 -1.92
N CYS A 385 6.86 -12.61 -2.93
CA CYS A 385 7.51 -11.31 -3.14
C CYS A 385 7.33 -10.38 -1.92
N GLN A 386 6.13 -10.34 -1.34
CA GLN A 386 5.83 -9.58 -0.12
C GLN A 386 6.64 -10.08 1.09
N ALA A 387 6.80 -11.39 1.24
CA ALA A 387 7.61 -11.98 2.31
C ALA A 387 9.10 -11.62 2.15
N PHE A 388 9.62 -11.62 0.92
CA PHE A 388 11.01 -11.21 0.65
C PHE A 388 11.31 -9.75 1.03
N VAL A 389 10.34 -8.84 0.87
CA VAL A 389 10.49 -7.43 1.31
C VAL A 389 10.15 -7.22 2.79
N GLY A 390 9.90 -8.29 3.56
CA GLY A 390 9.60 -8.24 4.98
C GLY A 390 8.15 -7.85 5.33
N ALA A 391 7.25 -7.76 4.33
CA ALA A 391 5.84 -7.43 4.52
C ALA A 391 5.01 -8.65 4.94
N TYR A 392 5.43 -9.34 6.00
CA TYR A 392 4.90 -10.66 6.39
C TYR A 392 3.39 -10.68 6.68
N ASN A 393 2.83 -9.66 7.31
CA ASN A 393 1.38 -9.62 7.58
C ASN A 393 0.56 -9.45 6.28
N GLY A 394 1.03 -8.61 5.35
CA GLY A 394 0.40 -8.48 4.03
C GLY A 394 0.56 -9.73 3.17
N ALA A 395 1.69 -10.44 3.33
CA ALA A 395 1.93 -11.74 2.73
C ALA A 395 0.95 -12.80 3.27
N LEU A 396 0.68 -12.84 4.58
CA LEU A 396 -0.32 -13.73 5.19
C LEU A 396 -1.72 -13.49 4.62
N GLU A 397 -2.16 -12.23 4.53
CA GLU A 397 -3.46 -11.89 3.94
C GLU A 397 -3.56 -12.29 2.46
N THR A 398 -2.45 -12.17 1.73
CA THR A 398 -2.40 -12.49 0.30
C THR A 398 -2.38 -14.00 0.08
N ILE A 399 -1.61 -14.76 0.85
CA ILE A 399 -1.56 -16.22 0.73
C ILE A 399 -2.86 -16.88 1.21
N ASP A 400 -3.58 -16.28 2.16
CA ASP A 400 -4.93 -16.74 2.53
C ASP A 400 -5.90 -16.66 1.33
N LYS A 401 -5.76 -15.65 0.47
CA LYS A 401 -6.55 -15.57 -0.78
C LYS A 401 -6.16 -16.67 -1.77
N ALA A 402 -4.89 -17.07 -1.82
CA ALA A 402 -4.45 -18.20 -2.65
C ALA A 402 -5.12 -19.50 -2.19
N ILE A 403 -5.12 -19.76 -0.88
CA ILE A 403 -5.75 -20.94 -0.27
C ILE A 403 -7.27 -20.95 -0.51
N ILE A 404 -7.93 -19.79 -0.42
CA ILE A 404 -9.37 -19.69 -0.75
C ILE A 404 -9.63 -19.96 -2.24
N ALA A 405 -8.71 -19.55 -3.11
CA ALA A 405 -8.84 -19.78 -4.55
C ALA A 405 -8.62 -21.26 -4.93
N ASP A 406 -7.73 -21.96 -4.22
CA ASP A 406 -7.52 -23.41 -4.34
C ASP A 406 -7.11 -24.03 -2.99
N GLU A 407 -8.08 -24.60 -2.28
CA GLU A 407 -7.84 -25.23 -0.98
C GLU A 407 -7.04 -26.55 -1.10
N SER A 408 -6.95 -27.10 -2.31
CA SER A 408 -6.20 -28.33 -2.58
C SER A 408 -4.72 -28.07 -2.82
N ASP A 409 -4.32 -26.85 -3.16
CA ASP A 409 -2.94 -26.47 -3.44
C ASP A 409 -2.05 -26.51 -2.19
N ALA A 410 -1.22 -27.55 -2.06
CA ALA A 410 -0.32 -27.69 -0.92
C ALA A 410 0.82 -26.65 -0.90
N LYS A 411 1.18 -26.07 -2.06
CA LYS A 411 2.23 -25.04 -2.17
C LYS A 411 1.78 -23.76 -1.46
N SER A 412 0.49 -23.44 -1.47
CA SER A 412 -0.02 -22.27 -0.76
C SER A 412 0.08 -22.40 0.76
N TYR A 413 -0.17 -23.59 1.32
CA TYR A 413 0.08 -23.86 2.75
C TYR A 413 1.58 -23.84 3.08
N GLU A 414 2.44 -24.32 2.18
CA GLU A 414 3.89 -24.28 2.36
C GLU A 414 4.38 -22.83 2.53
N VAL A 415 3.97 -21.95 1.61
CA VAL A 415 4.35 -20.53 1.62
C VAL A 415 3.85 -19.86 2.92
N ARG A 416 2.61 -20.12 3.33
CA ARG A 416 2.07 -19.57 4.59
C ARG A 416 2.84 -20.09 5.81
N GLY A 417 3.19 -21.37 5.84
CA GLY A 417 4.04 -21.97 6.87
C GLY A 417 5.42 -21.30 6.97
N CYS A 418 6.07 -21.06 5.82
CA CYS A 418 7.33 -20.32 5.77
C CYS A 418 7.20 -18.89 6.30
N ILE A 419 6.12 -18.18 5.97
CA ILE A 419 5.86 -16.84 6.49
C ILE A 419 5.68 -16.87 8.02
N TYR A 420 4.95 -17.85 8.56
CA TYR A 420 4.81 -18.03 10.01
C TYR A 420 6.14 -18.32 10.70
N TYR A 421 7.05 -19.07 10.06
CA TYR A 421 8.41 -19.28 10.57
C TYR A 421 9.16 -17.95 10.75
N TYR A 422 9.14 -17.07 9.74
CA TYR A 422 9.79 -15.75 9.83
C TYR A 422 9.14 -14.83 10.87
N LEU A 423 7.82 -14.97 11.08
CA LEU A 423 7.09 -14.30 12.17
C LEU A 423 7.31 -14.94 13.56
N ARG A 424 8.04 -16.07 13.63
CA ARG A 424 8.29 -16.86 14.84
C ARG A 424 7.03 -17.49 15.46
N ASP A 425 5.96 -17.61 14.68
CA ASP A 425 4.78 -18.40 15.05
C ASP A 425 5.01 -19.86 14.68
N TYR A 426 5.92 -20.50 15.43
CA TYR A 426 6.39 -21.85 15.13
C TYR A 426 5.28 -22.91 15.20
N GLY A 427 4.25 -22.69 16.03
CA GLY A 427 3.09 -23.58 16.11
C GLY A 427 2.31 -23.61 14.79
N LYS A 428 1.90 -22.43 14.28
CA LYS A 428 1.19 -22.36 13.00
C LYS A 428 2.05 -22.77 11.81
N CYS A 429 3.36 -22.49 11.86
CA CYS A 429 4.30 -23.01 10.88
C CYS A 429 4.23 -24.54 10.80
N ILE A 430 4.32 -25.23 11.94
CA ILE A 430 4.24 -26.70 11.99
C ILE A 430 2.90 -27.21 11.47
N ASP A 431 1.79 -26.56 11.85
CA ASP A 431 0.45 -26.95 11.40
C ASP A 431 0.31 -26.89 9.87
N ASP A 432 0.71 -25.78 9.26
CA ASP A 432 0.58 -25.59 7.81
C ASP A 432 1.54 -26.50 7.03
N LEU A 433 2.80 -26.63 7.47
CA LEU A 433 3.77 -27.50 6.82
C LEU A 433 3.40 -28.98 6.96
N SER A 434 2.73 -29.37 8.05
CA SER A 434 2.20 -30.73 8.20
C SER A 434 1.07 -31.00 7.22
N ARG A 435 0.15 -30.04 7.01
CA ARG A 435 -0.89 -30.15 5.96
C ARG A 435 -0.29 -30.25 4.56
N THR A 436 0.79 -29.51 4.29
CA THR A 436 1.52 -29.62 3.01
C THR A 436 2.01 -31.04 2.77
N ILE A 437 2.60 -31.66 3.80
CA ILE A 437 3.11 -33.03 3.74
C ILE A 437 1.98 -34.06 3.62
N GLU A 438 0.89 -33.91 4.37
CA GLU A 438 -0.28 -34.79 4.34
C GLU A 438 -0.96 -34.81 2.96
N LYS A 439 -0.96 -33.69 2.24
CA LYS A 439 -1.46 -33.60 0.87
C LYS A 439 -0.62 -34.39 -0.15
N GLY A 440 0.46 -35.05 0.28
CA GLY A 440 1.27 -35.95 -0.55
C GLY A 440 2.28 -35.25 -1.44
N ASN A 441 2.38 -33.91 -1.36
CA ASN A 441 3.37 -33.16 -2.09
C ASN A 441 4.73 -33.33 -1.38
N ARG A 442 5.63 -34.08 -2.01
CA ARG A 442 7.02 -34.27 -1.57
C ARG A 442 7.82 -32.97 -1.73
N ILE A 443 7.48 -31.97 -0.93
CA ILE A 443 8.09 -30.66 -0.90
C ILE A 443 9.19 -30.67 0.16
N THR A 444 10.45 -30.71 -0.28
CA THR A 444 11.64 -30.68 0.56
C THR A 444 11.61 -29.52 1.56
N THR A 445 11.23 -28.34 1.09
CA THR A 445 11.10 -27.09 1.86
C THR A 445 10.17 -27.22 3.07
N ALA A 446 9.10 -28.01 2.96
CA ALA A 446 8.16 -28.21 4.06
C ALA A 446 8.78 -29.00 5.22
N TYR A 447 9.58 -30.02 4.93
CA TYR A 447 10.33 -30.75 5.95
C TYR A 447 11.40 -29.87 6.61
N TYR A 448 12.16 -29.12 5.80
CA TYR A 448 13.21 -28.25 6.31
C TYR A 448 12.69 -27.17 7.27
N PHE A 449 11.70 -26.37 6.85
CA PHE A 449 11.16 -25.30 7.71
C PHE A 449 10.38 -25.85 8.91
N ARG A 450 9.73 -27.03 8.79
CA ARG A 450 9.07 -27.67 9.92
C ARG A 450 10.09 -28.17 10.95
N ALA A 451 11.21 -28.70 10.49
CA ALA A 451 12.32 -29.08 11.36
C ALA A 451 12.88 -27.88 12.13
N LEU A 452 13.13 -26.76 11.45
CA LEU A 452 13.62 -25.53 12.09
C LEU A 452 12.63 -25.01 13.14
N ALA A 453 11.33 -25.04 12.84
CA ALA A 453 10.28 -24.64 13.77
C ALA A 453 10.23 -25.57 15.00
N LYS A 454 10.30 -26.90 14.80
CA LYS A 454 10.36 -27.89 15.89
C LYS A 454 11.60 -27.72 16.75
N PHE A 455 12.75 -27.45 16.13
CA PHE A 455 13.99 -27.18 16.84
C PHE A 455 13.86 -25.94 17.73
N ALA A 456 13.25 -24.86 17.22
CA ALA A 456 12.98 -23.65 17.98
C ALA A 456 12.04 -23.90 19.19
N LEU A 457 11.12 -24.86 19.06
CA LEU A 457 10.24 -25.33 20.14
C LEU A 457 10.87 -26.43 21.02
N LYS A 458 12.14 -26.76 20.82
CA LYS A 458 12.90 -27.80 21.55
C LYS A 458 12.40 -29.23 21.33
N ASP A 459 11.61 -29.48 20.28
CA ASP A 459 11.33 -30.81 19.78
C ASP A 459 12.50 -31.30 18.91
N PHE A 460 13.61 -31.66 19.57
CA PHE A 460 14.84 -32.06 18.88
C PHE A 460 14.70 -33.38 18.11
N ALA A 461 13.91 -34.32 18.63
CA ALA A 461 13.67 -35.59 17.98
C ALA A 461 12.86 -35.40 16.68
N GLY A 462 11.78 -34.62 16.75
CA GLY A 462 10.97 -34.29 15.59
C GLY A 462 11.72 -33.44 14.57
N ALA A 463 12.57 -32.50 15.02
CA ALA A 463 13.43 -31.70 14.14
C ALA A 463 14.45 -32.56 13.38
N ARG A 464 15.13 -33.48 14.09
CA ARG A 464 16.11 -34.39 13.46
C ARG A 464 15.45 -35.29 12.42
N SER A 465 14.29 -35.87 12.74
CA SER A 465 13.54 -36.71 11.79
C SER A 465 13.14 -35.94 10.52
N ASP A 466 12.67 -34.70 10.66
CA ASP A 466 12.31 -33.88 9.50
C ASP A 466 13.55 -33.44 8.68
N MET A 467 14.70 -33.16 9.34
CA MET A 467 15.96 -32.87 8.63
C MET A 467 16.50 -34.07 7.87
N GLU A 468 16.44 -35.27 8.45
CA GLU A 468 16.81 -36.52 7.76
C GLU A 468 15.95 -36.74 6.52
N GLN A 469 14.65 -36.44 6.62
CA GLN A 469 13.74 -36.51 5.49
C GLN A 469 14.08 -35.47 4.41
N ALA A 470 14.33 -34.21 4.77
CA ALA A 470 14.75 -33.17 3.83
C ALA A 470 16.08 -33.50 3.14
N ALA A 471 17.08 -33.97 3.90
CA ALA A 471 18.38 -34.37 3.37
C ALA A 471 18.27 -35.57 2.41
N SER A 472 17.42 -36.57 2.73
CA SER A 472 17.17 -37.71 1.84
C SER A 472 16.51 -37.30 0.50
N MET A 473 15.89 -36.11 0.47
CA MET A 473 15.28 -35.50 -0.71
C MET A 473 16.24 -34.54 -1.45
N GLY A 474 17.51 -34.47 -1.02
CA GLY A 474 18.55 -33.67 -1.67
C GLY A 474 18.76 -32.27 -1.10
N ASP A 475 18.21 -31.95 0.08
CA ASP A 475 18.47 -30.66 0.74
C ASP A 475 19.87 -30.64 1.38
N GLU A 476 20.78 -29.85 0.79
CA GLU A 476 22.15 -29.73 1.25
C GLU A 476 22.25 -29.01 2.60
N ASP A 477 21.37 -28.03 2.87
CA ASP A 477 21.35 -27.30 4.13
C ASP A 477 20.89 -28.20 5.28
N ALA A 478 19.90 -29.07 5.05
CA ALA A 478 19.47 -30.08 6.00
C ALA A 478 20.59 -31.10 6.29
N ALA A 479 21.33 -31.54 5.25
CA ALA A 479 22.47 -32.44 5.42
C ALA A 479 23.57 -31.81 6.26
N GLN A 480 23.94 -30.56 5.98
CA GLN A 480 24.91 -29.79 6.78
C GLN A 480 24.42 -29.57 8.21
N TRP A 481 23.13 -29.32 8.40
CA TRP A 481 22.54 -29.17 9.73
C TRP A 481 22.71 -30.45 10.56
N LEU A 482 22.45 -31.62 9.97
CA LEU A 482 22.60 -32.92 10.65
C LEU A 482 24.04 -33.20 11.08
N GLU A 483 25.03 -32.73 10.31
CA GLU A 483 26.44 -32.86 10.69
C GLU A 483 26.81 -31.98 11.88
N ARG A 484 26.22 -30.77 11.97
CA ARG A 484 26.48 -29.82 13.07
C ARG A 484 25.82 -30.23 14.38
N TYR A 485 24.67 -30.90 14.32
CA TYR A 485 23.86 -31.25 15.50
C TYR A 485 23.82 -32.77 15.76
N ARG A 486 24.93 -33.48 15.48
CA ARG A 486 25.05 -34.94 15.64
C ARG A 486 24.77 -35.46 17.04
#